data_AF-A0A917J6P0-F1
#
_entry.id   AF-A0A917J6P0-F1
#
_cell.length_a   1.000
_cell.length_b   1.000
_cell.length_c   1.000
_cell.angle_alpha   90.00
_cell.angle_beta   90.00
_cell.angle_gamma   90.00
#
_symmetry.space_group_name_H-M   'P 1'
#
loop_
_entity.id
_entity.type
_entity.pdbx_description
1 polymer ?
#
loop_
_entity_poly.entity_id
_entity_poly.type
_entity_poly.pdbx_seq_one_letter_code
_entity_poly.pdbx_strand_id
1 'polypeptide(L)'
;MKIAGFTIIKNAIHNDYPIVEAIQSILPVVDEMVVLIGDCIDETRQLIESMGDSKIKIFDSVWDPNLRSGGVVLAVETDKAFRLVSPDADWAFYIQGDEVVPESSHAAIKEACRKYKDDKRVEGLLFKYLHFYGTYDYVGDSRKWYDHEVRIIRNDKKITAYRDAQGFRVGTRKLNVKPANAWVYHYGWVKSPAQMKRKMKDAAKYWLSDDKDLNEFMSSTDVFDFNEFDSLKKFTGQHPAVMRSRVEKQTWKVNLDISKKRFSLKNKFLYFIEKLTGVRLFTFKNYKKI
;
A
#
# COMPACT_ATOMS: atom_id res chain seq x y z
N MET A 1 25.92 0.15 2.18
CA MET A 1 24.66 -0.23 1.49
C MET A 1 23.69 0.88 1.80
N LYS A 2 23.04 1.46 0.79
CA LYS A 2 22.09 2.56 0.96
C LYS A 2 20.69 2.15 0.52
N ILE A 3 19.69 2.41 1.37
CA ILE A 3 18.27 2.17 1.09
C ILE A 3 17.57 3.53 1.07
N ALA A 4 16.95 3.89 -0.04
CA ALA A 4 16.15 5.11 -0.16
C ALA A 4 14.66 4.78 -0.04
N GLY A 5 13.93 5.43 0.86
CA GLY A 5 12.48 5.39 0.88
C GLY A 5 11.90 6.34 -0.17
N PHE A 6 10.75 6.00 -0.74
CA PHE A 6 9.99 6.93 -1.56
C PHE A 6 8.49 6.68 -1.49
N THR A 7 7.71 7.74 -1.65
CA THR A 7 6.24 7.68 -1.67
C THR A 7 5.65 8.82 -2.49
N ILE A 8 4.37 8.68 -2.83
CA ILE A 8 3.54 9.73 -3.42
C ILE A 8 2.35 9.99 -2.50
N ILE A 9 1.88 11.23 -2.44
CA ILE A 9 0.68 11.56 -1.67
C ILE A 9 -0.05 12.75 -2.27
N LYS A 10 -1.38 12.71 -2.26
CA LYS A 10 -2.26 13.83 -2.61
C LYS A 10 -3.46 13.84 -1.68
N ASN A 11 -3.78 15.00 -1.10
CA ASN A 11 -4.93 15.21 -0.22
C ASN A 11 -4.99 14.21 0.95
N ALA A 12 -3.88 14.08 1.70
CA ALA A 12 -3.71 13.15 2.80
C ALA A 12 -4.71 13.39 3.94
N ILE A 13 -4.95 14.65 4.29
CA ILE A 13 -5.82 15.04 5.40
C ILE A 13 -7.27 14.82 4.99
N HIS A 14 -7.65 15.31 3.81
CA HIS A 14 -9.00 15.19 3.27
C HIS A 14 -9.45 13.73 3.17
N ASN A 15 -8.55 12.85 2.71
CA ASN A 15 -8.82 11.42 2.57
C ASN A 15 -8.46 10.60 3.81
N ASP A 16 -7.94 11.23 4.86
CA ASP A 16 -7.48 10.59 6.09
C ASP A 16 -6.47 9.45 5.85
N TYR A 17 -5.52 9.64 4.93
CA TYR A 17 -4.44 8.68 4.73
C TYR A 17 -3.48 8.70 5.93
N PRO A 18 -3.09 7.54 6.49
CA PRO A 18 -2.07 7.46 7.54
C PRO A 18 -0.64 7.66 6.99
N ILE A 19 -0.43 8.72 6.21
CA ILE A 19 0.84 8.97 5.51
C ILE A 19 2.00 9.25 6.48
N VAL A 20 1.74 9.94 7.59
CA VAL A 20 2.75 10.22 8.61
C VAL A 20 3.23 8.91 9.21
N GLU A 21 2.29 8.02 9.57
CA GLU A 21 2.59 6.70 10.12
C GLU A 21 3.30 5.80 9.09
N ALA A 22 2.87 5.86 7.82
CA ALA A 22 3.52 5.14 6.73
C ALA A 22 5.01 5.52 6.61
N ILE A 23 5.30 6.82 6.53
CA ILE A 23 6.67 7.34 6.44
C ILE A 23 7.46 6.99 7.71
N GLN A 24 6.94 7.32 8.90
CA GLN A 24 7.60 7.03 10.18
C GLN A 24 7.95 5.56 10.34
N SER A 25 7.10 4.65 9.84
CA SER A 25 7.32 3.22 9.95
C SER A 25 8.54 2.72 9.17
N ILE A 26 9.01 3.45 8.15
CA ILE A 26 10.18 3.06 7.35
C ILE A 26 11.40 3.96 7.57
N LEU A 27 11.28 5.13 8.21
CA LEU A 27 12.42 5.99 8.55
C LEU A 27 13.59 5.26 9.28
N PRO A 28 13.34 4.29 10.18
CA PRO A 28 14.42 3.53 10.82
C PRO A 28 15.21 2.61 9.88
N VAL A 29 14.67 2.27 8.70
CA VAL A 29 15.27 1.33 7.75
C VAL A 29 15.86 1.98 6.50
N VAL A 30 15.56 3.25 6.24
CA VAL A 30 16.06 4.01 5.09
C VAL A 30 17.09 5.07 5.50
N ASP A 31 17.95 5.43 4.55
CA ASP A 31 18.98 6.47 4.67
C ASP A 31 18.48 7.83 4.15
N GLU A 32 17.48 7.81 3.27
CA GLU A 32 16.75 8.99 2.80
C GLU A 32 15.27 8.63 2.56
N MET A 33 14.40 9.63 2.49
CA MET A 33 12.98 9.46 2.21
C MET A 33 12.49 10.54 1.24
N VAL A 34 12.18 10.15 0.01
CA VAL A 34 11.58 11.04 -1.00
C VAL A 34 10.06 11.06 -0.84
N VAL A 35 9.46 12.24 -0.69
CA VAL A 35 8.01 12.41 -0.65
C VAL A 35 7.61 13.33 -1.80
N LEU A 36 6.92 12.77 -2.81
CA LEU A 36 6.38 13.55 -3.92
C LEU A 36 4.91 13.89 -3.64
N ILE A 37 4.64 15.17 -3.43
CA ILE A 37 3.32 15.69 -3.03
C ILE A 37 2.61 16.23 -4.28
N GLY A 38 1.39 15.73 -4.51
CA GLY A 38 0.52 16.24 -5.57
C GLY A 38 0.01 17.66 -5.29
N ASP A 39 -0.68 18.24 -6.27
CA ASP A 39 -1.43 19.49 -6.13
C ASP A 39 -2.58 19.32 -5.12
N CYS A 40 -2.30 19.57 -3.84
CA CYS A 40 -3.23 19.33 -2.73
C CYS A 40 -4.17 20.53 -2.50
N ILE A 41 -5.36 20.24 -1.98
CA ILE A 41 -6.36 21.24 -1.55
C ILE A 41 -6.45 21.35 -0.01
N ASP A 42 -5.57 20.65 0.70
CA ASP A 42 -5.50 20.58 2.16
C ASP A 42 -4.04 20.82 2.62
N GLU A 43 -3.81 20.84 3.93
CA GLU A 43 -2.47 21.09 4.50
C GLU A 43 -1.52 19.87 4.44
N THR A 44 -1.66 18.99 3.43
CA THR A 44 -0.81 17.78 3.28
C THR A 44 0.68 18.13 3.26
N ARG A 45 1.09 19.20 2.58
CA ARG A 45 2.50 19.60 2.53
C ARG A 45 3.02 19.98 3.92
N GLN A 46 2.28 20.82 4.63
CA GLN A 46 2.61 21.26 5.99
C GLN A 46 2.62 20.08 6.96
N LEU A 47 1.72 19.11 6.78
CA LEU A 47 1.72 17.87 7.56
C LEU A 47 3.04 17.11 7.41
N ILE A 48 3.55 16.93 6.19
CA ILE A 48 4.83 16.25 5.94
C ILE A 48 6.02 17.09 6.46
N GLU A 49 6.00 18.42 6.25
CA GLU A 49 7.03 19.33 6.76
C GLU A 49 7.13 19.27 8.29
N SER A 50 5.99 19.18 8.99
CA SER A 50 5.94 19.10 10.45
C SER A 50 6.63 17.87 11.05
N MET A 51 6.91 16.84 10.24
CA MET A 51 7.64 15.66 10.69
C MET A 51 9.09 15.97 11.07
N GLY A 52 9.70 17.02 10.49
CA GLY A 52 11.00 17.55 10.91
C GLY A 52 12.21 16.59 10.81
N ASP A 53 12.08 15.45 10.13
CA ASP A 53 13.18 14.48 10.00
C ASP A 53 14.08 14.84 8.81
N SER A 54 15.39 14.96 9.05
CA SER A 54 16.38 15.36 8.06
C SER A 54 16.52 14.41 6.87
N LYS A 55 16.03 13.16 6.98
CA LYS A 55 16.01 12.20 5.87
C LYS A 55 14.93 12.53 4.83
N ILE A 56 13.89 13.26 5.22
CA ILE A 56 12.74 13.56 4.37
C ILE A 56 13.11 14.66 3.38
N LYS A 57 12.93 14.36 2.09
CA LYS A 57 13.11 15.28 0.97
C LYS A 57 11.76 15.43 0.25
N ILE A 58 11.19 16.62 0.34
CA ILE A 58 9.85 16.91 -0.18
C ILE A 58 9.96 17.55 -1.56
N PHE A 59 9.16 17.05 -2.51
CA PHE A 59 9.07 17.57 -3.87
C PHE A 59 7.60 17.73 -4.25
N ASP A 60 7.29 18.67 -5.14
CA ASP A 60 5.93 18.88 -5.65
C ASP A 60 5.74 18.23 -7.02
N SER A 61 4.53 17.81 -7.32
CA SER A 61 4.08 17.45 -8.65
C SER A 61 2.65 17.90 -8.91
N VAL A 62 2.34 18.15 -10.16
CA VAL A 62 0.97 18.32 -10.64
C VAL A 62 0.55 17.01 -11.28
N TRP A 63 -0.51 16.41 -10.75
CA TRP A 63 -1.03 15.14 -11.26
C TRP A 63 -1.81 15.40 -12.53
N ASP A 64 -1.47 14.70 -13.63
CA ASP A 64 -2.15 14.89 -14.90
C ASP A 64 -3.61 14.40 -14.82
N PRO A 65 -4.60 15.29 -14.92
CA PRO A 65 -6.01 14.93 -14.79
C PRO A 65 -6.51 14.12 -15.98
N ASN A 66 -5.76 13.94 -17.06
CA ASN A 66 -6.16 13.11 -18.20
C ASN A 66 -5.80 11.63 -18.02
N LEU A 67 -4.97 11.28 -17.04
CA LEU A 67 -4.51 9.91 -16.78
C LEU A 67 -5.42 9.14 -15.78
N ARG A 68 -6.75 9.24 -15.95
CA ARG A 68 -7.75 8.69 -15.02
C ARG A 68 -8.09 7.21 -15.23
N SER A 69 -7.74 6.62 -16.36
CA SER A 69 -8.17 5.25 -16.63
C SER A 69 -7.35 4.27 -15.80
N GLY A 70 -8.00 3.50 -14.91
CA GLY A 70 -7.37 2.41 -14.16
C GLY A 70 -6.24 2.82 -13.21
N GLY A 71 -6.25 4.05 -12.69
CA GLY A 71 -5.24 4.53 -11.73
C GLY A 71 -3.86 4.81 -12.33
N VAL A 72 -3.73 4.95 -13.66
CA VAL A 72 -2.43 5.15 -14.35
C VAL A 72 -1.65 6.35 -13.80
N VAL A 73 -2.34 7.42 -13.39
CA VAL A 73 -1.70 8.58 -12.74
C VAL A 73 -0.86 8.15 -11.53
N LEU A 74 -1.29 7.17 -10.73
CA LEU A 74 -0.55 6.68 -9.58
C LEU A 74 0.80 6.07 -9.98
N ALA A 75 0.84 5.31 -11.07
CA ALA A 75 2.10 4.76 -11.58
C ALA A 75 3.03 5.86 -12.10
N VAL A 76 2.50 6.84 -12.83
CA VAL A 76 3.30 7.97 -13.34
C VAL A 76 3.93 8.76 -12.21
N GLU A 77 3.16 9.08 -11.17
CA GLU A 77 3.65 9.81 -10.01
C GLU A 77 4.65 8.96 -9.20
N THR A 78 4.39 7.66 -9.06
CA THR A 78 5.33 6.73 -8.40
C THR A 78 6.66 6.67 -9.14
N ASP A 79 6.65 6.66 -10.47
CA ASP A 79 7.86 6.69 -11.29
C ASP A 79 8.58 8.04 -11.20
N LYS A 80 7.85 9.16 -11.13
CA LYS A 80 8.44 10.49 -10.86
C LYS A 80 9.17 10.49 -9.52
N ALA A 81 8.52 10.00 -8.45
CA ALA A 81 9.13 9.90 -7.13
C ALA A 81 10.34 8.96 -7.13
N PHE A 82 10.25 7.82 -7.79
CA PHE A 82 11.36 6.88 -7.90
C PHE A 82 12.56 7.49 -8.64
N ARG A 83 12.34 8.33 -9.66
CA ARG A 83 13.44 9.04 -10.36
C ARG A 83 14.20 10.02 -9.46
N LEU A 84 13.58 10.54 -8.40
CA LEU A 84 14.19 11.48 -7.46
C LEU A 84 15.06 10.78 -6.38
N VAL A 85 14.95 9.46 -6.24
CA VAL A 85 15.82 8.66 -5.36
C VAL A 85 17.27 8.81 -5.78
N SER A 86 18.17 9.01 -4.80
CA SER A 86 19.58 9.28 -5.02
C SER A 86 20.25 8.18 -5.87
N PRO A 87 21.13 8.53 -6.82
CA PRO A 87 21.80 7.57 -7.70
C PRO A 87 22.68 6.55 -6.97
N ASP A 88 23.20 6.89 -5.80
CA ASP A 88 24.06 6.03 -4.96
C ASP A 88 23.26 5.05 -4.08
N ALA A 89 21.93 5.10 -4.09
CA ALA A 89 21.10 4.11 -3.40
C ALA A 89 21.19 2.75 -4.07
N ASP A 90 21.39 1.67 -3.30
CA ASP A 90 21.35 0.30 -3.80
C ASP A 90 19.91 -0.19 -4.02
N TRP A 91 19.03 0.21 -3.10
CA TRP A 91 17.64 -0.20 -2.99
C TRP A 91 16.72 1.01 -2.86
N ALA A 92 15.52 0.92 -3.43
CA ALA A 92 14.45 1.89 -3.27
C ALA A 92 13.23 1.20 -2.63
N PHE A 93 12.80 1.70 -1.47
CA PHE A 93 11.68 1.21 -0.68
C PHE A 93 10.46 2.10 -0.91
N TYR A 94 9.52 1.60 -1.71
CA TYR A 94 8.22 2.21 -1.90
C TYR A 94 7.29 1.91 -0.71
N ILE A 95 6.60 2.91 -0.20
CA ILE A 95 5.52 2.75 0.79
C ILE A 95 4.30 3.55 0.35
N GLN A 96 3.10 2.97 0.39
CA GLN A 96 1.86 3.69 0.08
C GLN A 96 1.31 4.39 1.33
N GLY A 97 0.52 5.46 1.14
CA GLY A 97 0.03 6.29 2.24
C GLY A 97 -0.92 5.60 3.23
N ASP A 98 -1.40 4.39 2.91
CA ASP A 98 -2.19 3.52 3.79
C ASP A 98 -1.46 2.24 4.23
N GLU A 99 -0.15 2.18 4.05
CA GLU A 99 0.69 1.06 4.44
C GLU A 99 1.63 1.41 5.59
N VAL A 100 1.84 0.48 6.51
CA VAL A 100 2.74 0.66 7.65
C VAL A 100 3.56 -0.60 7.87
N VAL A 101 4.87 -0.43 8.07
CA VAL A 101 5.78 -1.54 8.36
C VAL A 101 5.91 -1.73 9.87
N PRO A 102 5.54 -2.89 10.43
CA PRO A 102 5.74 -3.14 11.86
C PRO A 102 7.24 -3.19 12.18
N GLU A 103 7.60 -2.70 13.36
CA GLU A 103 8.98 -2.58 13.85
C GLU A 103 9.69 -3.94 13.89
N SER A 104 8.95 -5.02 14.16
CA SER A 104 9.45 -6.39 14.12
C SER A 104 10.00 -6.82 12.76
N SER A 105 9.66 -6.11 11.68
CA SER A 105 10.15 -6.38 10.32
C SER A 105 11.44 -5.64 9.98
N HIS A 106 11.83 -4.61 10.75
CA HIS A 106 12.96 -3.73 10.39
C HIS A 106 14.28 -4.48 10.24
N ALA A 107 14.57 -5.42 11.15
CA ALA A 107 15.78 -6.23 11.10
C ALA A 107 15.84 -7.11 9.84
N ALA A 108 14.74 -7.82 9.55
CA ALA A 108 14.62 -8.70 8.40
C ALA A 108 14.78 -7.94 7.07
N ILE A 109 14.22 -6.72 6.98
CA ILE A 109 14.37 -5.84 5.81
C ILE A 109 15.85 -5.50 5.58
N LYS A 110 16.54 -5.00 6.61
CA LYS A 110 17.96 -4.64 6.50
C LYS A 110 18.81 -5.86 6.15
N GLU A 111 18.53 -7.02 6.74
CA GLU A 111 19.23 -8.26 6.44
C GLU A 111 19.03 -8.69 4.98
N ALA A 112 17.79 -8.71 4.49
CA ALA A 112 17.48 -9.07 3.11
C ALA A 112 18.15 -8.12 2.10
N CYS A 113 18.10 -6.81 2.35
CA CYS A 113 18.77 -5.82 1.52
C CYS A 113 20.29 -6.06 1.48
N ARG A 114 20.94 -6.35 2.62
CA ARG A 114 22.38 -6.64 2.68
C ARG A 114 22.72 -7.93 1.94
N LYS A 115 21.97 -8.99 2.22
CA LYS A 115 22.17 -10.33 1.66
C LYS A 115 22.11 -10.34 0.14
N TYR A 116 21.19 -9.60 -0.46
CA TYR A 116 20.95 -9.61 -1.91
C TYR A 116 21.52 -8.38 -2.65
N LYS A 117 22.26 -7.51 -1.96
CA LYS A 117 22.81 -6.28 -2.53
C LYS A 117 23.62 -6.54 -3.81
N ASP A 118 24.51 -7.52 -3.73
CA ASP A 118 25.47 -7.84 -4.79
C ASP A 118 24.96 -8.92 -5.77
N ASP A 119 23.89 -9.65 -5.42
CA ASP A 119 23.21 -10.57 -6.35
C ASP A 119 22.28 -9.79 -7.31
N LYS A 120 22.83 -9.36 -8.44
CA LYS A 120 22.10 -8.57 -9.45
C LYS A 120 20.95 -9.31 -10.13
N ARG A 121 20.81 -10.62 -9.93
CA ARG A 121 19.64 -11.39 -10.42
C ARG A 121 18.38 -11.07 -9.61
N VAL A 122 18.54 -10.58 -8.37
CA VAL A 122 17.44 -10.14 -7.51
C VAL A 122 17.13 -8.67 -7.81
N GLU A 123 15.93 -8.42 -8.34
CA GLU A 123 15.46 -7.10 -8.76
C GLU A 123 14.55 -6.44 -7.72
N GLY A 124 14.00 -7.22 -6.77
CA GLY A 124 13.20 -6.70 -5.68
C GLY A 124 13.04 -7.67 -4.51
N LEU A 125 12.51 -7.14 -3.41
CA LEU A 125 12.22 -7.89 -2.20
C LEU A 125 10.71 -7.93 -1.95
N LEU A 126 10.24 -9.13 -1.67
CA LEU A 126 8.83 -9.45 -1.54
C LEU A 126 8.41 -9.47 -0.06
N PHE A 127 7.38 -8.70 0.25
CA PHE A 127 6.81 -8.56 1.59
C PHE A 127 5.53 -9.38 1.72
N LYS A 128 5.22 -9.79 2.95
CA LYS A 128 3.92 -10.38 3.30
C LYS A 128 2.94 -9.26 3.63
N TYR A 129 1.68 -9.43 3.27
CA TYR A 129 0.64 -8.42 3.45
C TYR A 129 -0.41 -8.84 4.46
N LEU A 130 -0.76 -7.92 5.34
CA LEU A 130 -1.90 -8.03 6.23
C LEU A 130 -2.85 -6.86 5.99
N HIS A 131 -4.03 -7.14 5.45
CA HIS A 131 -5.02 -6.13 5.10
C HIS A 131 -6.05 -5.96 6.20
N PHE A 132 -6.20 -4.74 6.71
CA PHE A 132 -7.22 -4.37 7.69
C PHE A 132 -8.49 -3.85 6.99
N TYR A 133 -9.65 -4.06 7.61
CA TYR A 133 -10.95 -3.77 7.00
C TYR A 133 -12.00 -3.26 8.00
N GLY A 134 -12.63 -2.13 7.70
CA GLY A 134 -13.69 -1.53 8.51
C GLY A 134 -13.16 -0.83 9.77
N THR A 135 -12.52 -1.58 10.65
CA THR A 135 -11.85 -1.09 11.86
C THR A 135 -10.42 -1.63 11.93
N TYR A 136 -9.66 -1.17 12.92
CA TYR A 136 -8.33 -1.72 13.21
C TYR A 136 -8.37 -3.18 13.73
N ASP A 137 -9.55 -3.73 14.03
CA ASP A 137 -9.69 -5.05 14.67
C ASP A 137 -9.86 -6.20 13.68
N TYR A 138 -10.19 -5.93 12.42
CA TYR A 138 -10.50 -6.97 11.44
C TYR A 138 -9.50 -7.00 10.30
N VAL A 139 -9.08 -8.21 9.95
CA VAL A 139 -8.19 -8.48 8.82
C VAL A 139 -8.83 -9.39 7.79
N GLY A 140 -8.47 -9.20 6.53
CA GLY A 140 -8.88 -10.05 5.42
C GLY A 140 -8.43 -11.51 5.60
N ASP A 141 -9.37 -12.46 5.55
CA ASP A 141 -9.06 -13.90 5.55
C ASP A 141 -9.38 -14.58 4.21
N SER A 142 -10.08 -13.87 3.31
CA SER A 142 -10.44 -14.42 2.02
C SER A 142 -9.29 -14.37 1.01
N ARG A 143 -9.46 -15.13 -0.08
CA ARG A 143 -8.52 -15.18 -1.19
C ARG A 143 -8.64 -14.00 -2.18
N LYS A 144 -9.47 -13.00 -1.87
CA LYS A 144 -9.56 -11.74 -2.64
C LYS A 144 -8.40 -10.79 -2.33
N TRP A 145 -7.88 -10.85 -1.10
CA TRP A 145 -6.75 -10.05 -0.65
C TRP A 145 -5.44 -10.67 -1.12
N TYR A 146 -4.58 -9.91 -1.79
CA TYR A 146 -3.24 -10.41 -2.10
C TYR A 146 -2.45 -10.62 -0.80
N ASP A 147 -1.55 -11.59 -0.78
CA ASP A 147 -0.79 -11.94 0.43
C ASP A 147 0.67 -11.50 0.37
N HIS A 148 1.12 -11.05 -0.80
CA HIS A 148 2.48 -10.57 -1.02
C HIS A 148 2.55 -9.50 -2.09
N GLU A 149 3.46 -8.54 -1.89
CA GLU A 149 3.78 -7.54 -2.89
C GLU A 149 5.24 -7.09 -2.80
N VAL A 150 5.78 -6.60 -3.92
CA VAL A 150 7.14 -6.06 -3.99
C VAL A 150 7.10 -4.62 -3.50
N ARG A 151 7.85 -4.32 -2.43
CA ARG A 151 7.96 -2.95 -1.89
C ARG A 151 9.37 -2.40 -1.91
N ILE A 152 10.39 -3.25 -1.97
CA ILE A 152 11.75 -2.82 -2.24
C ILE A 152 12.13 -3.27 -3.62
N ILE A 153 12.58 -2.34 -4.45
CA ILE A 153 13.12 -2.60 -5.79
C ILE A 153 14.57 -2.16 -5.84
N ARG A 154 15.36 -2.77 -6.71
CA ARG A 154 16.70 -2.26 -7.01
C ARG A 154 16.56 -0.85 -7.59
N ASN A 155 17.54 0.01 -7.32
CA ASN A 155 17.60 1.35 -7.93
C ASN A 155 18.01 1.30 -9.41
N ASP A 156 17.30 0.52 -10.22
CA ASP A 156 17.44 0.45 -11.67
C ASP A 156 16.26 1.19 -12.29
N LYS A 157 16.51 2.30 -12.98
CA LYS A 157 15.47 3.14 -13.57
C LYS A 157 14.78 2.50 -14.79
N LYS A 158 15.17 1.29 -15.19
CA LYS A 158 14.40 0.44 -16.11
C LYS A 158 13.18 -0.19 -15.44
N ILE A 159 13.15 -0.23 -14.11
CA ILE A 159 11.99 -0.66 -13.33
C ILE A 159 11.01 0.49 -13.26
N THR A 160 9.74 0.21 -13.56
CA THR A 160 8.64 1.16 -13.49
C THR A 160 7.47 0.58 -12.70
N ALA A 161 6.67 1.46 -12.11
CA ALA A 161 5.39 1.11 -11.51
C ALA A 161 4.47 0.46 -12.55
N TYR A 162 3.64 -0.48 -12.10
CA TYR A 162 2.76 -1.26 -12.95
C TYR A 162 1.30 -0.99 -12.56
N ARG A 163 0.48 -0.62 -13.55
CA ARG A 163 -0.96 -0.29 -13.40
C ARG A 163 -1.18 0.87 -12.41
N ASP A 164 -1.78 0.60 -11.27
CA ASP A 164 -2.15 1.53 -10.20
C ASP A 164 -1.05 1.69 -9.14
N ALA A 165 0.21 1.45 -9.55
CA ALA A 165 1.38 1.42 -8.67
C ALA A 165 1.35 0.36 -7.56
N GLN A 166 0.46 -0.64 -7.64
CA GLN A 166 0.46 -1.73 -6.67
C GLN A 166 1.81 -2.49 -6.65
N GLY A 167 2.47 -2.64 -7.80
CA GLY A 167 3.79 -3.27 -7.90
C GLY A 167 4.60 -2.75 -9.07
N PHE A 168 5.68 -3.46 -9.43
CA PHE A 168 6.68 -2.98 -10.38
C PHE A 168 7.02 -4.01 -11.47
N ARG A 169 7.50 -3.54 -12.62
CA ARG A 169 7.96 -4.35 -13.75
C ARG A 169 9.14 -3.73 -14.48
N VAL A 170 9.82 -4.53 -15.31
CA VAL A 170 10.73 -4.04 -16.35
C VAL A 170 10.01 -4.20 -17.69
N GLY A 171 9.47 -3.09 -18.22
CA GLY A 171 8.54 -3.14 -19.34
C GLY A 171 7.35 -4.05 -19.03
N THR A 172 7.15 -5.11 -19.82
CA THR A 172 6.08 -6.10 -19.58
C THR A 172 6.49 -7.24 -18.63
N ARG A 173 7.79 -7.36 -18.32
CA ARG A 173 8.36 -8.49 -17.57
C ARG A 173 8.23 -8.29 -16.06
N LYS A 174 7.81 -9.37 -15.38
CA LYS A 174 7.77 -9.44 -13.91
C LYS A 174 9.18 -9.42 -13.32
N LEU A 175 9.33 -8.81 -12.15
CA LEU A 175 10.61 -8.78 -11.43
C LEU A 175 10.97 -10.15 -10.86
N ASN A 176 12.26 -10.47 -10.86
CA ASN A 176 12.85 -11.56 -10.10
C ASN A 176 13.03 -11.13 -8.65
N VAL A 177 12.43 -11.85 -7.70
CA VAL A 177 12.35 -11.42 -6.30
C VAL A 177 12.76 -12.50 -5.32
N LYS A 178 13.28 -12.04 -4.17
CA LYS A 178 13.52 -12.85 -2.98
C LYS A 178 12.65 -12.37 -1.82
N PRO A 179 12.30 -13.23 -0.85
CA PRO A 179 11.51 -12.80 0.30
C PRO A 179 12.32 -11.82 1.18
N ALA A 180 11.67 -10.74 1.61
CA ALA A 180 12.19 -9.85 2.64
C ALA A 180 12.05 -10.45 4.06
N ASN A 181 11.23 -11.50 4.21
CA ASN A 181 10.80 -12.06 5.50
C ASN A 181 10.18 -10.99 6.43
N ALA A 182 9.52 -10.00 5.83
CA ALA A 182 8.96 -8.83 6.48
C ALA A 182 7.47 -8.67 6.14
N TRP A 183 6.75 -7.97 7.00
CA TRP A 183 5.34 -7.65 6.83
C TRP A 183 5.12 -6.20 6.43
N VAL A 184 4.02 -5.96 5.72
CA VAL A 184 3.39 -4.65 5.53
C VAL A 184 1.95 -4.79 6.02
N TYR A 185 1.54 -3.89 6.91
CA TYR A 185 0.17 -3.78 7.38
C TYR A 185 -0.53 -2.71 6.55
N HIS A 186 -1.58 -3.09 5.84
CA HIS A 186 -2.27 -2.23 4.89
C HIS A 186 -3.65 -1.86 5.46
N TYR A 187 -3.85 -0.58 5.76
CA TYR A 187 -5.03 0.01 6.39
C TYR A 187 -5.98 0.70 5.38
N GLY A 188 -5.86 0.38 4.09
CA GLY A 188 -6.60 1.08 3.03
C GLY A 188 -8.12 1.00 3.15
N TRP A 189 -8.64 0.04 3.92
CA TRP A 189 -10.06 -0.14 4.19
C TRP A 189 -10.50 0.20 5.63
N VAL A 190 -9.67 0.87 6.43
CA VAL A 190 -9.99 1.24 7.82
C VAL A 190 -10.40 2.70 7.91
N LYS A 191 -11.72 2.97 7.85
CA LYS A 191 -12.32 4.30 7.94
C LYS A 191 -13.75 4.21 8.45
N SER A 192 -14.29 5.30 8.99
CA SER A 192 -15.73 5.37 9.22
C SER A 192 -16.50 5.21 7.90
N PRO A 193 -17.76 4.74 7.91
CA PRO A 193 -18.55 4.58 6.68
C PRO A 193 -18.62 5.82 5.78
N ALA A 194 -18.75 7.01 6.40
CA ALA A 194 -18.79 8.28 5.67
C ALA A 194 -17.42 8.65 5.06
N GLN A 195 -16.33 8.47 5.83
CA GLN A 195 -14.97 8.71 5.33
C GLN A 195 -14.59 7.72 4.22
N MET A 196 -14.99 6.45 4.34
CA MET A 196 -14.76 5.44 3.30
C MET A 196 -15.44 5.85 2.00
N LYS A 197 -16.71 6.27 2.07
CA LYS A 197 -17.43 6.71 0.89
C LYS A 197 -16.80 7.95 0.25
N ARG A 198 -16.39 8.92 1.07
CA ARG A 198 -15.66 10.12 0.59
C ARG A 198 -14.40 9.73 -0.17
N LYS A 199 -13.55 8.87 0.44
CA LYS A 199 -12.34 8.31 -0.21
C LYS A 199 -12.70 7.65 -1.53
N MET A 200 -13.76 6.83 -1.59
CA MET A 200 -14.17 6.18 -2.83
C MET A 200 -14.60 7.20 -3.90
N LYS A 201 -15.36 8.25 -3.54
CA LYS A 201 -15.77 9.30 -4.49
C LYS A 201 -14.57 10.06 -5.03
N ASP A 202 -13.57 10.34 -4.19
CA ASP A 202 -12.33 10.98 -4.65
C ASP A 202 -11.45 10.05 -5.47
N ALA A 203 -11.36 8.76 -5.10
CA ALA A 203 -10.65 7.76 -5.88
C ALA A 203 -11.31 7.53 -7.24
N ALA A 204 -12.65 7.58 -7.34
CA ALA A 204 -13.38 7.39 -8.59
C ALA A 204 -12.91 8.36 -9.69
N LYS A 205 -12.51 9.58 -9.33
CA LYS A 205 -11.95 10.59 -10.25
C LYS A 205 -10.66 10.13 -10.95
N TYR A 206 -9.96 9.14 -10.39
CA TYR A 206 -8.73 8.56 -10.94
C TYR A 206 -8.90 7.14 -11.50
N TRP A 207 -10.12 6.62 -11.53
CA TRP A 207 -10.41 5.24 -11.96
C TRP A 207 -11.50 5.16 -13.02
N LEU A 208 -12.53 6.01 -12.93
CA LEU A 208 -13.64 6.08 -13.89
C LEU A 208 -13.31 7.12 -14.96
N SER A 209 -13.23 6.66 -16.21
CA SER A 209 -13.00 7.51 -17.38
C SER A 209 -14.29 8.00 -18.04
N ASP A 210 -15.42 7.37 -17.75
CA ASP A 210 -16.73 7.77 -18.27
C ASP A 210 -17.39 8.76 -17.29
N ASP A 211 -17.71 9.96 -17.77
CA ASP A 211 -18.31 11.02 -16.95
C ASP A 211 -19.70 10.64 -16.44
N LYS A 212 -20.45 9.80 -17.16
CA LYS A 212 -21.76 9.33 -16.71
C LYS A 212 -21.61 8.40 -15.51
N ASP A 213 -20.71 7.42 -15.59
CA ASP A 213 -20.43 6.49 -14.48
C ASP A 213 -19.88 7.23 -13.26
N LEU A 214 -19.02 8.23 -13.49
CA LEU A 214 -18.49 9.08 -12.42
C LEU A 214 -19.60 9.89 -11.75
N ASN A 215 -20.47 10.54 -12.53
CA ASN A 215 -21.57 11.34 -12.00
C ASN A 215 -22.60 10.50 -11.24
N GLU A 216 -22.91 9.29 -11.74
CA GLU A 216 -23.78 8.35 -11.05
C GLU A 216 -23.17 7.91 -9.71
N PHE A 217 -21.89 7.55 -9.71
CA PHE A 217 -21.18 7.17 -8.49
C PHE A 217 -21.09 8.33 -7.49
N MET A 218 -20.83 9.55 -7.96
CA MET A 218 -20.82 10.75 -7.12
C MET A 218 -22.18 11.06 -6.50
N SER A 219 -23.27 10.70 -7.19
CA SER A 219 -24.66 10.88 -6.72
C SER A 219 -25.15 9.77 -5.78
N SER A 220 -24.38 8.69 -5.62
CA SER A 220 -24.73 7.59 -4.72
C SER A 220 -24.64 7.97 -3.24
N THR A 221 -25.25 7.14 -2.38
CA THR A 221 -25.32 7.33 -0.92
C THR A 221 -23.97 7.69 -0.30
N ASP A 222 -23.98 8.54 0.73
CA ASP A 222 -22.76 9.02 1.40
C ASP A 222 -22.21 8.04 2.47
N VAL A 223 -22.83 6.86 2.60
CA VAL A 223 -22.46 5.85 3.60
C VAL A 223 -22.04 4.57 2.88
N PHE A 224 -20.84 4.08 3.19
CA PHE A 224 -20.35 2.79 2.70
C PHE A 224 -20.87 1.64 3.58
N ASP A 225 -21.35 0.56 2.94
CA ASP A 225 -21.74 -0.67 3.65
C ASP A 225 -20.57 -1.65 3.72
N PHE A 226 -20.04 -1.83 4.93
CA PHE A 226 -18.97 -2.79 5.19
C PHE A 226 -19.44 -4.25 5.25
N ASN A 227 -20.74 -4.56 5.10
CA ASN A 227 -21.24 -5.93 5.12
C ASN A 227 -20.93 -6.74 3.83
N GLU A 228 -20.37 -6.10 2.80
CA GLU A 228 -19.98 -6.75 1.55
C GLU A 228 -18.57 -7.38 1.59
N PHE A 229 -18.30 -8.18 2.62
CA PHE A 229 -17.05 -8.94 2.75
C PHE A 229 -17.26 -10.45 2.54
N ASP A 230 -16.21 -11.12 2.06
CA ASP A 230 -16.21 -12.59 1.90
C ASP A 230 -15.95 -13.29 3.23
N SER A 231 -14.84 -12.94 3.89
CA SER A 231 -14.40 -13.53 5.15
C SER A 231 -13.37 -12.63 5.80
N LEU A 232 -13.56 -12.38 7.08
CA LEU A 232 -12.68 -11.60 7.93
C LEU A 232 -12.28 -12.43 9.16
N LYS A 233 -11.22 -12.00 9.83
CA LYS A 233 -10.79 -12.51 11.13
C LYS A 233 -10.48 -11.36 12.07
N LYS A 234 -10.56 -11.61 13.37
CA LYS A 234 -10.03 -10.68 14.35
C LYS A 234 -8.50 -10.67 14.27
N PHE A 235 -7.94 -9.48 14.28
CA PHE A 235 -6.52 -9.27 14.49
C PHE A 235 -6.19 -9.53 15.96
N THR A 236 -5.22 -10.39 16.20
CA THR A 236 -4.75 -10.75 17.55
C THR A 236 -3.30 -10.33 17.78
N GLY A 237 -2.69 -9.66 16.80
CA GLY A 237 -1.33 -9.14 16.91
C GLY A 237 -1.31 -7.75 17.54
N GLN A 238 -0.16 -7.10 17.45
CA GLN A 238 0.01 -5.71 17.87
C GLN A 238 0.09 -4.80 16.66
N HIS A 239 -0.55 -3.64 16.74
CA HIS A 239 -0.35 -2.58 15.76
C HIS A 239 1.03 -1.93 15.95
N PRO A 240 1.66 -1.45 14.86
CA PRO A 240 2.88 -0.66 14.96
C PRO A 240 2.69 0.54 15.90
N ALA A 241 3.74 0.94 16.62
CA ALA A 241 3.64 2.00 17.62
C ALA A 241 3.17 3.32 17.02
N VAL A 242 3.60 3.62 15.78
CA VAL A 242 3.18 4.79 15.01
C VAL A 242 1.66 4.86 14.80
N MET A 243 0.96 3.71 14.75
CA MET A 243 -0.49 3.66 14.56
C MET A 243 -1.30 3.81 15.85
N ARG A 244 -0.66 3.74 17.04
CA ARG A 244 -1.37 3.69 18.32
C ARG A 244 -2.38 4.82 18.51
N SER A 245 -1.95 6.06 18.24
CA SER A 245 -2.80 7.26 18.35
C SER A 245 -4.05 7.17 17.48
N ARG A 246 -3.94 6.63 16.26
CA ARG A 246 -5.08 6.44 15.36
C ARG A 246 -6.03 5.35 15.83
N VAL A 247 -5.49 4.24 16.34
CA VAL A 247 -6.29 3.15 16.90
C VAL A 247 -7.10 3.63 18.11
N GLU A 248 -6.45 4.37 19.03
CA GLU A 248 -7.09 4.92 20.24
C GLU A 248 -8.15 5.99 19.92
N LYS A 249 -7.92 6.81 18.89
CA LYS A 249 -8.88 7.84 18.45
C LYS A 249 -10.04 7.31 17.60
N GLN A 250 -10.07 6.02 17.28
CA GLN A 250 -11.17 5.44 16.50
C GLN A 250 -12.50 5.59 17.25
N THR A 251 -13.43 6.37 16.70
CA THR A 251 -14.75 6.63 17.33
C THR A 251 -15.87 5.77 16.74
N TRP A 252 -15.72 5.27 15.52
CA TRP A 252 -16.76 4.50 14.85
C TRP A 252 -16.69 3.02 15.24
N LYS A 253 -17.85 2.38 15.25
CA LYS A 253 -17.97 0.94 15.50
C LYS A 253 -18.58 0.28 14.27
N VAL A 254 -17.82 -0.60 13.63
CA VAL A 254 -18.35 -1.54 12.63
C VAL A 254 -18.35 -2.92 13.26
N ASN A 255 -19.52 -3.46 13.54
CA ASN A 255 -19.64 -4.83 14.05
C ASN A 255 -19.87 -5.77 12.86
N LEU A 256 -18.82 -6.51 12.49
CA LEU A 256 -18.85 -7.44 11.36
C LEU A 256 -18.97 -8.86 11.88
N ASP A 257 -19.93 -9.60 11.35
CA ASP A 257 -20.13 -11.00 11.70
C ASP A 257 -19.07 -11.88 11.02
N ILE A 258 -17.93 -12.02 11.69
CA ILE A 258 -16.78 -12.82 11.22
C ILE A 258 -17.05 -14.33 11.16
N SER A 259 -18.19 -14.80 11.69
CA SER A 259 -18.57 -16.22 11.55
C SER A 259 -19.04 -16.54 10.13
N LYS A 260 -19.52 -15.53 9.39
CA LYS A 260 -20.00 -15.68 8.02
C LYS A 260 -18.83 -15.75 7.05
N LYS A 261 -18.81 -16.82 6.25
CA LYS A 261 -17.90 -16.99 5.11
C LYS A 261 -18.69 -17.06 3.81
N ARG A 262 -18.74 -15.95 3.09
CA ARG A 262 -19.44 -15.79 1.80
C ARG A 262 -18.50 -16.14 0.65
N PHE A 263 -18.12 -17.41 0.56
CA PHE A 263 -17.31 -17.91 -0.54
C PHE A 263 -18.17 -18.53 -1.63
N SER A 264 -17.80 -18.32 -2.89
CA SER A 264 -18.23 -19.23 -3.96
C SER A 264 -17.68 -20.64 -3.71
N LEU A 265 -18.34 -21.68 -4.25
CA LEU A 265 -17.91 -23.07 -4.07
C LEU A 265 -16.43 -23.28 -4.45
N LYS A 266 -16.02 -22.69 -5.57
CA LYS A 266 -14.63 -22.66 -6.03
C LYS A 266 -13.69 -22.06 -4.99
N ASN A 267 -14.03 -20.88 -4.46
CA ASN A 267 -13.18 -20.19 -3.48
C ASN A 267 -13.16 -20.92 -2.13
N LYS A 268 -14.24 -21.60 -1.73
CA LYS A 268 -14.30 -22.41 -0.52
C LYS A 268 -13.35 -23.61 -0.59
N PHE A 269 -13.34 -24.33 -1.72
CA PHE A 269 -12.42 -25.45 -1.95
C PHE A 269 -10.95 -24.99 -1.95
N LEU A 270 -10.65 -23.92 -2.69
CA LEU A 270 -9.31 -23.36 -2.74
C LEU A 270 -8.84 -22.84 -1.36
N TYR A 271 -9.71 -22.17 -0.62
CA TYR A 271 -9.43 -21.74 0.76
C TYR A 271 -9.11 -22.92 1.66
N PHE A 272 -9.86 -24.02 1.56
CA PHE A 272 -9.58 -25.23 2.33
C PHE A 272 -8.20 -25.83 2.01
N ILE A 273 -7.85 -25.97 0.73
CA ILE A 273 -6.52 -26.44 0.32
C ILE A 273 -5.42 -25.56 0.91
N GLU A 274 -5.59 -24.25 0.85
CA GLU A 274 -4.61 -23.30 1.38
C GLU A 274 -4.44 -23.42 2.89
N LYS A 275 -5.53 -23.59 3.66
CA LYS A 275 -5.42 -23.79 5.11
C LYS A 275 -4.78 -25.13 5.48
N LEU A 276 -4.97 -26.17 4.66
CA LEU A 276 -4.38 -27.48 4.89
C LEU A 276 -2.90 -27.53 4.53
N THR A 277 -2.52 -26.90 3.42
CA THR A 277 -1.18 -27.06 2.81
C THR A 277 -0.27 -25.85 3.00
N GLY A 278 -0.82 -24.69 3.36
CA GLY A 278 -0.12 -23.40 3.30
C GLY A 278 0.13 -22.89 1.87
N VAL A 279 -0.34 -23.62 0.83
CA VAL A 279 -0.07 -23.29 -0.57
C VAL A 279 -1.28 -22.62 -1.21
N ARG A 280 -1.06 -21.39 -1.67
CA ARG A 280 -2.07 -20.58 -2.36
C ARG A 280 -2.01 -20.74 -3.88
N LEU A 281 -2.79 -21.70 -4.40
CA LEU A 281 -2.83 -22.04 -5.84
C LEU A 281 -3.51 -20.95 -6.72
N PHE A 282 -3.16 -20.85 -8.00
CA PHE A 282 -3.88 -20.02 -9.01
C PHE A 282 -4.11 -18.54 -8.65
N THR A 283 -3.31 -17.97 -7.75
CA THR A 283 -3.41 -16.55 -7.40
C THR A 283 -2.56 -15.73 -8.37
N PHE A 284 -3.10 -14.58 -8.78
CA PHE A 284 -2.35 -13.62 -9.58
C PHE A 284 -1.07 -13.20 -8.84
N LYS A 285 0.06 -13.24 -9.53
CA LYS A 285 1.37 -12.83 -9.00
C LYS A 285 2.01 -11.87 -9.98
N ASN A 286 2.39 -10.69 -9.51
CA ASN A 286 3.10 -9.70 -10.33
C ASN A 286 4.63 -9.85 -10.31
N TYR A 287 5.14 -10.98 -9.80
CA TYR A 287 6.56 -11.24 -9.61
C TYR A 287 6.93 -12.69 -9.97
N LYS A 288 8.23 -12.97 -10.10
CA LYS A 288 8.82 -14.31 -10.20
C LYS A 288 9.76 -14.54 -9.01
N LYS A 289 9.42 -15.50 -8.14
CA LYS A 289 10.33 -15.91 -7.05
C LYS A 289 11.48 -16.72 -7.66
N ILE A 290 12.72 -16.34 -7.38
CA ILE A 290 13.95 -17.07 -7.75
C ILE A 290 14.72 -17.49 -6.52
#